data_AF-A0A3C0FLC3-F1
#
_entry.id   AF-A0A3C0FLC3-F1
#
_cell.length_a   1.000
_cell.length_b   1.000
_cell.length_c   1.000
_cell.angle_alpha   90.00
_cell.angle_beta   90.00
_cell.angle_gamma   90.00
#
_symmetry.space_group_name_H-M   'P 1'
#
loop_
_entity.id
_entity.type
_entity.pdbx_description
1 polymer ?
#
loop_
_entity_poly.entity_id
_entity_poly.type
_entity_poly.pdbx_seq_one_letter_code
_entity_poly.pdbx_strand_id
1 'polypeptide(L)' 'NAALIAIKPVPDNVDRAIVHSPILSELPSIKRFGLITMPPVATFGGLFAAGRFSDLLANALTSQGAAHGEFAS' A
#
# COMPACT_ATOMS: atom_id res chain seq x y z
N ASN A 1 -8.03 -8.85 -8.31
CA ASN A 1 -7.80 -7.57 -7.63
C ASN A 1 -6.34 -7.49 -7.25
N ALA A 2 -5.65 -6.41 -7.62
CA ALA A 2 -4.28 -6.15 -7.19
C ALA A 2 -4.27 -4.81 -6.44
N ALA A 3 -3.26 -4.59 -5.60
CA ALA A 3 -3.01 -3.34 -4.90
C ALA A 3 -1.50 -3.06 -4.92
N LEU A 4 -1.11 -1.79 -4.96
CA LEU A 4 0.29 -1.39 -4.85
C LEU A 4 0.56 -0.91 -3.44
N ILE A 5 1.59 -1.49 -2.81
CA ILE A 5 1.95 -1.22 -1.43
C ILE A 5 3.40 -0.72 -1.39
N ALA A 6 3.58 0.45 -0.79
CA ALA A 6 4.87 1.05 -0.49
C ALA A 6 5.25 0.78 0.97
N ILE A 7 6.37 0.11 1.17
CA ILE A 7 6.94 -0.11 2.51
C ILE A 7 7.87 1.06 2.82
N LYS A 8 7.59 1.80 3.90
CA LYS A 8 8.44 2.91 4.33
C LYS A 8 9.84 2.43 4.77
N PRO A 9 10.87 3.27 4.64
CA PRO A 9 10.85 4.63 4.08
C PRO A 9 10.72 4.60 2.55
N VAL A 10 9.93 5.53 2.01
CA VAL A 10 9.82 5.77 0.57
C VAL A 10 10.27 7.19 0.25
N PRO A 11 10.77 7.46 -0.96
CA PRO A 11 11.12 8.82 -1.37
C PRO A 11 9.92 9.78 -1.26
N ASP A 12 10.16 11.03 -0.88
CA ASP A 12 9.12 12.07 -0.69
C ASP A 12 8.30 12.35 -1.97
N ASN A 13 8.79 11.93 -3.14
CA ASN A 13 8.16 12.14 -4.44
C ASN A 13 7.54 10.86 -5.03
N VAL A 14 7.31 9.81 -4.23
CA VAL A 14 6.79 8.53 -4.72
C VAL A 14 5.43 8.68 -5.42
N ASP A 15 4.52 9.50 -4.90
CA ASP A 15 3.21 9.73 -5.51
C ASP A 15 3.34 10.38 -6.89
N ARG A 16 4.26 11.35 -7.02
CA ARG A 16 4.57 11.98 -8.32
C ARG A 16 5.17 10.97 -9.29
N ALA A 17 6.06 10.10 -8.83
CA ALA A 17 6.67 9.06 -9.67
C ALA A 17 5.62 8.08 -10.22
N ILE A 18 4.57 7.77 -9.44
CA ILE A 18 3.47 6.91 -9.87
C ILE A 18 2.61 7.62 -10.93
N VAL A 19 2.25 8.89 -10.71
CA VAL A 19 1.46 9.68 -11.67
C VAL A 19 2.20 9.87 -13.00
N HIS A 20 3.52 10.04 -12.96
CA HIS A 20 4.33 10.23 -14.17
C HIS A 20 4.73 8.92 -14.86
N SER A 21 4.42 7.76 -14.26
CA SER A 21 4.67 6.45 -14.88
C SER A 21 3.44 6.01 -15.68
N PRO A 22 3.51 5.99 -17.02
CA PRO A 22 2.35 5.64 -17.86
C PRO A 22 1.90 4.18 -17.69
N ILE A 23 2.77 3.31 -17.18
CA ILE A 23 2.39 1.94 -16.84
C ILE A 23 1.58 1.94 -15.54
N LEU A 24 2.10 2.58 -14.49
CA LEU A 24 1.49 2.52 -13.16
C LEU A 24 0.20 3.35 -13.09
N SER A 25 0.17 4.53 -13.72
CA SER A 25 -1.00 5.40 -13.76
C SER A 25 -2.21 4.73 -14.42
N GLU A 26 -1.98 3.85 -15.39
CA GLU A 26 -3.04 3.15 -16.13
C GLU A 26 -3.55 1.89 -15.44
N LEU A 27 -2.88 1.40 -14.38
CA LEU A 27 -3.33 0.22 -13.67
C LEU A 27 -4.68 0.49 -12.96
N PRO A 28 -5.72 -0.35 -13.20
CA PRO A 28 -7.01 -0.20 -12.53
C PRO A 28 -6.91 -0.19 -11.01
N SER A 29 -5.95 -0.95 -10.48
CA SER A 29 -5.62 -1.02 -9.05
C SER A 29 -5.13 0.30 -8.47
N ILE A 30 -4.31 1.05 -9.21
CA ILE A 30 -3.79 2.37 -8.78
C ILE A 30 -4.89 3.41 -8.84
N LYS A 31 -5.70 3.41 -9.91
CA LYS A 31 -6.86 4.31 -10.02
C LYS A 31 -7.88 4.06 -8.91
N ARG A 32 -8.06 2.80 -8.50
CA ARG A 32 -9.06 2.40 -7.50
C ARG A 32 -8.59 2.56 -6.05
N PHE A 33 -7.36 2.19 -5.74
CA PHE A 33 -6.86 2.09 -4.37
C PHE A 33 -5.70 3.05 -4.07
N GLY A 34 -5.17 3.74 -5.08
CA GLY A 34 -3.99 4.58 -4.94
C GLY A 34 -2.76 3.79 -4.50
N LEU A 35 -1.81 4.51 -3.89
CA LEU A 35 -0.66 3.93 -3.23
C LEU A 35 -0.99 3.69 -1.75
N ILE A 36 -0.95 2.44 -1.32
CA ILE A 36 -1.10 2.08 0.09
C ILE A 36 0.29 2.15 0.73
N THR A 37 0.44 2.89 1.83
CA THR A 37 1.71 2.93 2.57
C THR A 37 1.65 2.06 3.82
N MET A 38 2.75 1.34 4.08
CA MET A 38 2.91 0.49 5.26
C MET A 38 4.17 0.93 6.03
N PRO A 39 4.17 0.88 7.37
CA PRO A 39 5.39 1.12 8.15
C PRO A 39 6.50 0.13 7.78
N PRO A 40 7.77 0.44 8.17
CA PRO A 40 8.89 -0.46 7.93
C PRO A 40 8.65 -1.85 8.52
N VAL A 41 9.09 -2.87 7.79
CA VAL A 41 8.97 -4.27 8.19
C VAL A 41 10.36 -4.86 8.35
N ALA A 42 10.60 -5.51 9.49
CA ALA A 42 11.82 -6.28 9.69
C ALA A 42 11.77 -7.55 8.83
N THR A 43 12.79 -7.75 7.99
CA THR A 43 12.89 -8.95 7.12
C THR A 43 13.61 -10.12 7.81
N PHE A 44 14.15 -9.89 9.00
CA PHE A 44 14.87 -10.88 9.81
C PHE A 44 14.04 -11.29 11.02
N GLY A 45 14.14 -12.56 11.44
CA GLY A 45 13.42 -13.10 12.59
C GLY A 45 12.39 -14.20 12.27
N GLY A 46 12.37 -14.70 11.04
CA GLY A 46 11.58 -15.88 10.65
C GLY A 46 10.09 -15.71 10.91
N LEU A 47 9.51 -16.61 11.71
CA LEU A 47 8.08 -16.65 11.99
C LEU A 47 7.55 -15.37 12.65
N PHE A 48 8.31 -14.78 13.58
CA PHE A 48 7.89 -13.54 14.27
C PHE A 48 7.82 -12.35 13.31
N ALA A 49 8.78 -12.26 12.40
CA ALA A 49 8.79 -11.23 11.36
C ALA A 49 7.62 -11.41 10.39
N ALA A 50 7.33 -12.65 10.00
CA ALA A 50 6.18 -12.96 9.16
C ALA A 50 4.85 -12.59 9.83
N GLY A 51 4.67 -12.90 11.11
CA GLY A 51 3.47 -12.52 11.86
C GLY A 51 3.28 -10.99 11.89
N ARG A 52 4.35 -10.25 12.22
CA ARG A 52 4.31 -8.79 12.21
C ARG A 52 4.00 -8.22 10.82
N PHE A 53 4.59 -8.78 9.76
CA PHE A 53 4.28 -8.40 8.39
C PHE A 53 2.81 -8.64 8.06
N SER A 54 2.26 -9.80 8.42
CA SER A 54 0.85 -10.13 8.19
C SER A 54 -0.10 -9.15 8.89
N ASP A 55 0.19 -8.78 10.14
CA ASP A 55 -0.60 -7.80 10.89
C ASP A 55 -0.58 -6.43 10.21
N LEU A 56 0.62 -5.96 9.83
CA LEU A 56 0.79 -4.67 9.17
C LEU A 56 0.09 -4.63 7.81
N LEU A 57 0.20 -5.71 7.04
CA LEU A 57 -0.45 -5.83 5.73
C LEU A 57 -1.97 -5.86 5.87
N ALA A 58 -2.51 -6.67 6.79
CA ALA A 58 -3.94 -6.76 7.03
C ALA A 58 -4.51 -5.39 7.42
N ASN A 59 -3.85 -4.69 8.34
CA ASN A 59 -4.26 -3.35 8.78
C ASN A 59 -4.21 -2.32 7.64
N ALA A 60 -3.18 -2.36 6.79
CA ALA A 60 -3.06 -1.45 5.65
C ALA A 60 -4.18 -1.66 4.63
N LEU A 61 -4.54 -2.92 4.35
CA LEU A 61 -5.60 -3.26 3.40
C LEU A 61 -7.01 -2.93 3.92
N THR A 62 -7.28 -3.18 5.20
CA THR A 62 -8.61 -2.90 5.80
C THR A 62 -8.84 -1.41 6.02
N SER A 63 -7.82 -0.67 6.44
CA SER A 63 -7.92 0.79 6.64
C SER A 63 -8.20 1.54 5.32
N GLN A 64 -7.66 1.06 4.20
CA GLN A 64 -7.95 1.61 2.87
C GLN A 64 -9.35 1.27 2.38
N GLY A 65 -9.85 0.08 2.70
CA GLY A 65 -11.26 -0.28 2.47
C GLY A 65 -12.24 0.65 3.21
N ALA A 66 -11.90 1.04 4.45
CA ALA A 66 -12.69 1.97 5.24
C ALA A 66 -12.66 3.40 4.68
N ALA A 67 -11.49 3.90 4.26
CA ALA A 67 -11.36 5.23 3.67
C ALA A 67 -12.13 5.40 2.34
N HIS A 68 -12.27 4.33 1.53
CA HIS A 68 -13.04 4.39 0.29
C HIS A 68 -14.56 4.28 0.51
N GLY A 69 -15.01 3.60 1.57
CA GLY A 69 -16.44 3.48 1.90
C GLY A 69 -17.10 4.77 2.37
N GLU A 70 -16.33 5.70 2.94
CA GLU A 70 -16.81 7.00 3.43
C GLU A 70 -17.13 7.99 2.29
N PHE A 71 -16.53 7.83 1.11
CA PHE A 71 -16.84 8.62 -0.10
C PHE A 71 -17.93 7.99 -0.99
N ALA A 72 -18.46 6.82 -0.60
CA ALA A 72 -19.48 6.08 -1.34
C ALA A 72 -20.84 6.02 -0.62
N SER A 73 -21.05 6.88 0.39
CA SER A 73 -22.31 7.02 1.13
C SER A 73 -22.93 8.40 0.91
#